data_AF-A0A2N4UCT3-F1
#
_entry.id   AF-A0A2N4UCT3-F1
#
_cell.length_a   1.000
_cell.length_b   1.000
_cell.length_c   1.000
_cell.angle_alpha   90.00
_cell.angle_beta   90.00
_cell.angle_gamma   90.00
#
_symmetry.space_group_name_H-M   'P 1'
#
loop_
_entity.id
_entity.type
_entity.pdbx_description
1 polymer ?
#
loop_
_entity_poly.entity_id
_entity_poly.type
_entity_poly.pdbx_seq_one_letter_code
_entity_poly.pdbx_strand_id
1 'polypeptide(L)'
;MSESAPVTRYRTVLAALDPRISLSAQLRALFPLIEVEMAAGVPHAAVLDDLAAAGLTVQRSTFAITLYRWRKAQRSAARKRLNAAASTGDIARQSTHASNPHPQPPAPDAIQGRPRSIQTPGDLRKIRDMRVDLEALRREGLANRAQSADNNPTKRNES
;
A
#
# COMPACT_ATOMS: atom_id res chain seq x y z
N MET A 1 -33.22 29.92 -12.58
CA MET A 1 -32.51 28.73 -12.05
C MET A 1 -31.48 29.25 -11.08
N SER A 2 -31.67 29.04 -9.77
CA SER A 2 -30.68 29.47 -8.78
C SER A 2 -29.45 28.59 -8.91
N GLU A 3 -28.29 29.21 -9.07
CA GLU A 3 -27.02 28.49 -9.14
C GLU A 3 -26.73 27.85 -7.78
N SER A 4 -26.40 26.56 -7.78
CA SER A 4 -26.08 25.84 -6.55
C SER A 4 -24.76 26.36 -5.97
N ALA A 5 -24.71 26.60 -4.66
CA ALA A 5 -23.51 27.09 -3.98
C ALA A 5 -22.21 26.31 -4.30
N PRO A 6 -22.20 24.96 -4.42
CA PRO A 6 -21.03 24.21 -4.89
C PRO A 6 -20.59 24.57 -6.32
N VAL A 7 -21.54 24.74 -7.25
CA VAL A 7 -21.24 25.09 -8.65
C VAL A 7 -20.48 26.43 -8.73
N THR A 8 -20.92 27.44 -7.98
CA THR A 8 -20.23 28.74 -7.93
C THR A 8 -18.81 28.60 -7.36
N ARG A 9 -18.62 27.79 -6.31
CA ARG A 9 -17.28 27.54 -5.75
C ARG A 9 -16.37 26.84 -6.76
N TYR A 10 -16.87 25.82 -7.45
CA TYR A 10 -16.11 25.10 -8.47
C TYR A 10 -15.70 26.02 -9.62
N ARG A 11 -16.62 26.86 -10.10
CA ARG A 11 -16.31 27.88 -11.12
C ARG A 11 -15.24 28.85 -10.66
N THR A 12 -15.32 29.37 -9.45
CA THR A 12 -14.30 30.30 -8.91
C THR A 12 -12.92 29.65 -8.87
N VAL A 13 -12.83 28.39 -8.44
CA VAL A 13 -11.55 27.67 -8.44
C VAL A 13 -11.06 27.44 -9.88
N LEU A 14 -11.92 27.00 -10.78
CA LEU A 14 -11.56 26.75 -12.18
C LEU A 14 -11.11 28.03 -12.91
N ALA A 15 -11.76 29.16 -12.64
CA ALA A 15 -11.40 30.46 -13.23
C ALA A 15 -10.04 30.98 -12.77
N ALA A 16 -9.58 30.58 -11.57
CA ALA A 16 -8.26 30.94 -11.05
C ALA A 16 -7.12 30.05 -11.60
N LEU A 17 -7.43 28.94 -12.27
CA LEU A 17 -6.45 28.02 -12.82
C LEU A 17 -6.04 28.44 -14.24
N ASP A 18 -4.80 28.12 -14.62
CA ASP A 18 -4.38 28.24 -16.01
C ASP A 18 -5.18 27.22 -16.86
N PRO A 19 -5.91 27.66 -17.91
CA PRO A 19 -6.73 26.78 -18.74
C PRO A 19 -5.92 25.70 -19.46
N ARG A 20 -4.59 25.85 -19.57
CA ARG A 20 -3.70 24.89 -20.22
C ARG A 20 -3.34 23.69 -19.35
N ILE A 21 -3.65 23.72 -18.05
CA ILE A 21 -3.33 22.59 -17.18
C ILE A 21 -4.23 21.39 -17.49
N SER A 22 -3.66 20.20 -17.35
CA SER A 22 -4.38 18.95 -17.60
C SER A 22 -5.66 18.82 -16.77
N LEU A 23 -6.65 18.10 -17.30
CA LEU A 23 -7.90 17.78 -16.61
C LEU A 23 -7.67 17.17 -15.20
N SER A 24 -6.67 16.31 -15.07
CA SER A 24 -6.29 15.72 -13.79
C SER A 24 -5.77 16.76 -12.79
N ALA A 25 -5.10 17.82 -13.25
CA ALA A 25 -4.65 18.91 -12.40
C ALA A 25 -5.82 19.78 -11.94
N GLN A 26 -6.75 20.10 -12.84
CA GLN A 26 -7.98 20.81 -12.51
C GLN A 26 -8.78 20.07 -11.43
N LEU A 27 -8.98 18.76 -11.59
CA LEU A 27 -9.63 17.92 -10.58
C LEU A 27 -8.91 17.93 -9.22
N ARG A 28 -7.58 17.86 -9.22
CA ARG A 28 -6.80 17.90 -7.96
C ARG A 28 -6.96 19.22 -7.20
N ALA A 29 -7.17 20.33 -7.90
CA ALA A 29 -7.44 21.62 -7.28
C ALA A 29 -8.82 21.66 -6.60
N LEU A 30 -9.81 20.94 -7.15
CA LEU A 30 -11.18 20.87 -6.63
C LEU A 30 -11.37 19.82 -5.52
N PHE A 31 -10.53 18.77 -5.46
CA PHE A 31 -10.71 17.68 -4.49
C PHE A 31 -10.78 18.08 -3.01
N PRO A 32 -10.04 19.09 -2.51
CA PRO A 32 -10.21 19.54 -1.14
C PRO A 32 -11.66 19.95 -0.82
N LEU A 33 -12.37 20.60 -1.76
CA LEU A 33 -13.76 21.00 -1.60
C LEU A 33 -14.70 19.80 -1.71
N ILE A 34 -14.50 18.98 -2.76
CA ILE A 34 -15.31 17.79 -3.04
C ILE A 34 -15.28 16.81 -1.86
N GLU A 35 -14.14 16.64 -1.19
CA GLU A 35 -14.04 15.73 -0.04
C GLU A 35 -14.86 16.21 1.17
N VAL A 36 -15.00 17.53 1.37
CA VAL A 36 -15.88 18.08 2.42
C VAL A 36 -17.34 17.76 2.10
N GLU A 37 -17.75 17.95 0.85
CA GLU A 37 -19.11 17.65 0.40
C GLU A 37 -19.42 16.15 0.48
N MET A 38 -18.48 15.31 0.04
CA MET A 38 -18.60 13.86 0.17
C MET A 38 -18.66 13.40 1.63
N ALA A 39 -17.88 14.02 2.52
CA ALA A 39 -17.93 13.72 3.95
C ALA A 39 -19.29 14.14 4.57
N ALA A 40 -19.95 15.14 4.01
CA ALA A 40 -21.32 15.53 4.36
C ALA A 40 -22.39 14.62 3.74
N GLY A 41 -22.00 13.59 2.99
CA GLY A 41 -22.90 12.59 2.40
C GLY A 41 -23.33 12.88 0.96
N VAL A 42 -22.76 13.87 0.29
CA VAL A 42 -23.08 14.15 -1.12
C VAL A 42 -22.63 12.97 -2.00
N PRO A 43 -23.52 12.37 -2.80
CA PRO A 43 -23.17 11.24 -3.65
C PRO A 43 -22.30 11.68 -4.83
N HIS A 44 -21.46 10.76 -5.31
CA HIS A 44 -20.58 11.01 -6.46
C HIS A 44 -21.30 11.52 -7.71
N ALA A 45 -22.54 11.10 -7.95
CA ALA A 45 -23.32 11.55 -9.11
C ALA A 45 -23.61 13.06 -9.03
N ALA A 46 -24.08 13.54 -7.88
CA ALA A 46 -24.37 14.97 -7.67
C ALA A 46 -23.10 15.83 -7.85
N VAL A 47 -21.95 15.37 -7.35
CA VAL A 47 -20.67 16.05 -7.58
C VAL A 47 -20.33 16.13 -9.08
N LEU A 48 -20.56 15.06 -9.84
CA LEU A 48 -20.30 15.06 -11.28
C LEU A 48 -21.24 16.01 -12.04
N ASP A 49 -22.50 16.09 -11.62
CA ASP A 49 -23.48 17.03 -12.18
C ASP A 49 -23.08 18.48 -11.88
N ASP A 50 -22.67 18.77 -10.64
CA ASP A 50 -22.19 20.09 -10.23
C ASP A 50 -20.89 20.49 -10.96
N LEU A 51 -19.98 19.54 -11.17
CA LEU A 51 -18.77 19.75 -11.99
C LEU A 51 -19.13 20.07 -13.44
N ALA A 52 -20.08 19.36 -14.03
CA ALA A 52 -20.55 19.62 -15.39
C ALA A 52 -21.20 21.01 -15.49
N ALA A 53 -22.04 21.38 -14.52
CA ALA A 53 -22.64 22.71 -14.43
C ALA A 53 -21.60 23.83 -14.24
N ALA A 54 -20.47 23.51 -13.59
CA ALA A 54 -19.33 24.40 -13.44
C ALA A 54 -18.44 24.51 -14.70
N GLY A 55 -18.74 23.76 -15.76
CA GLY A 55 -18.00 23.77 -17.03
C GLY A 55 -16.91 22.70 -17.13
N LEU A 56 -16.85 21.74 -16.20
CA LEU A 56 -15.87 20.65 -16.21
C LEU A 56 -16.57 19.29 -16.38
N THR A 57 -16.69 18.84 -17.62
CA THR A 57 -17.24 17.50 -17.90
C THR A 57 -16.16 16.43 -17.74
N VAL A 58 -16.42 15.45 -16.88
CA VAL A 58 -15.49 14.37 -16.54
C VAL A 58 -16.19 13.02 -16.50
N GLN A 59 -15.54 12.01 -17.07
CA GLN A 59 -16.01 10.63 -16.92
C GLN A 59 -15.85 10.16 -15.47
N ARG A 60 -16.85 9.41 -14.97
CA ARG A 60 -16.85 8.83 -13.62
C ARG A 60 -15.59 8.02 -13.30
N SER A 61 -15.06 7.26 -14.26
CA SER A 61 -13.82 6.48 -14.10
C SER A 61 -12.60 7.37 -13.85
N THR A 62 -12.44 8.43 -14.66
CA THR A 62 -11.37 9.43 -14.51
C THR A 62 -11.46 10.15 -13.19
N PHE A 63 -12.67 10.53 -12.77
CA PHE A 63 -12.92 11.13 -11.46
C PHE A 63 -12.46 10.18 -10.34
N ALA A 64 -12.94 8.92 -10.35
CA ALA A 64 -12.63 7.94 -9.31
C ALA A 64 -11.13 7.62 -9.21
N ILE A 65 -10.47 7.41 -10.35
CA ILE A 65 -9.04 7.12 -10.40
C ILE A 65 -8.23 8.31 -9.89
N THR A 66 -8.55 9.52 -10.34
CA THR A 66 -7.82 10.73 -9.95
C THR A 66 -8.01 11.02 -8.46
N LEU A 67 -9.23 10.86 -7.94
CA LEU A 67 -9.55 11.00 -6.52
C LEU A 67 -8.78 9.98 -5.66
N TYR A 68 -8.77 8.70 -6.07
CA TYR A 68 -7.99 7.67 -5.40
C TYR A 68 -6.49 8.02 -5.36
N ARG A 69 -5.92 8.46 -6.49
CA ARG A 69 -4.52 8.85 -6.58
C ARG A 69 -4.21 10.06 -5.69
N TRP A 70 -5.10 11.03 -5.65
CA TRP A 70 -4.97 12.20 -4.78
C TRP A 70 -5.01 11.80 -3.30
N ARG A 71 -5.99 11.00 -2.86
CA ARG A 71 -6.08 10.47 -1.48
C ARG A 71 -4.83 9.69 -1.08
N LYS A 72 -4.31 8.87 -2.01
CA LYS A 72 -3.06 8.12 -1.80
C LYS A 72 -1.87 9.06 -1.59
N ALA A 73 -1.74 10.08 -2.43
CA ALA A 73 -0.67 11.08 -2.31
C ALA A 73 -0.75 11.84 -0.97
N GLN A 74 -1.97 12.22 -0.52
CA GLN A 74 -2.15 12.88 0.77
C GLN A 74 -1.70 12.01 1.95
N ARG A 75 -2.06 10.72 1.97
CA ARG A 75 -1.60 9.78 3.00
C ARG A 75 -0.09 9.61 3.01
N SER A 76 0.54 9.54 1.84
CA SER A 76 1.99 9.46 1.71
C SER A 76 2.69 10.73 2.23
N ALA A 77 2.15 11.91 1.90
CA ALA A 77 2.66 13.18 2.38
C ALA A 77 2.53 13.30 3.91
N ALA A 78 1.39 12.91 4.48
CA ALA A 78 1.18 12.90 5.92
C ALA A 78 2.18 11.97 6.64
N ARG A 79 2.39 10.76 6.11
CA ARG A 79 3.38 9.82 6.67
C ARG A 79 4.81 10.37 6.60
N LYS A 80 5.17 11.06 5.51
CA LYS A 80 6.48 11.71 5.39
C LYS A 80 6.66 12.80 6.44
N ARG A 81 5.62 13.62 6.69
CA ARG A 81 5.65 14.66 7.74
C ARG A 81 5.81 14.06 9.13
N LEU A 82 5.10 12.97 9.44
CA LEU A 82 5.21 12.28 10.72
C LEU A 82 6.62 11.70 10.93
N ASN A 83 7.19 11.05 9.92
CA ASN A 83 8.55 10.52 9.99
C ASN A 83 9.62 11.62 10.11
N ALA A 84 9.41 12.76 9.46
CA ALA A 84 10.30 13.92 9.57
C ALA A 84 10.24 14.54 10.98
N ALA A 85 9.05 14.65 11.57
CA ALA A 85 8.88 15.11 12.94
C ALA A 85 9.51 14.15 13.97
N ALA A 86 9.41 12.83 13.75
CA ALA A 86 10.06 11.82 14.58
C ALA A 86 11.60 11.78 14.44
N SER A 87 12.15 12.26 13.32
CA SER A 87 13.62 12.31 13.11
C SER A 87 14.30 13.52 13.75
N THR A 88 13.53 14.54 14.16
CA THR A 88 14.07 15.74 14.85
C THR A 88 14.07 15.60 16.37
N GLY A 89 13.47 14.54 16.92
CA GLY A 89 13.41 14.29 18.36
C GLY A 89 13.64 12.82 18.69
N ASP A 90 14.88 12.34 18.53
CA ASP A 90 15.51 11.35 19.41
C ASP A 90 16.86 10.89 18.81
N ILE A 91 17.94 11.56 19.25
CA ILE A 91 19.27 10.97 19.26
C ILE A 91 19.42 10.19 20.58
N ALA A 92 18.54 9.25 20.91
CA ALA A 92 18.75 8.31 22.02
C ALA A 92 17.65 7.25 22.13
N ARG A 93 17.66 6.23 21.26
CA ARG A 93 17.37 4.87 21.73
C ARG A 93 17.89 3.83 20.75
N GLN A 94 19.15 3.47 20.96
CA GLN A 94 19.65 2.16 20.59
C GLN A 94 18.69 1.12 21.19
N SER A 95 17.87 0.50 20.34
CA SER A 95 17.13 -0.69 20.70
C SER A 95 18.08 -1.87 20.51
N THR A 96 18.66 -2.29 21.63
CA THR A 96 19.35 -3.57 21.78
C THR A 96 18.33 -4.69 21.56
N HIS A 97 18.19 -5.15 20.32
CA HIS A 97 17.57 -6.44 20.09
C HIS A 97 18.59 -7.51 20.46
N ALA A 98 18.43 -8.02 21.68
CA ALA A 98 19.09 -9.21 22.18
C ALA A 98 18.99 -10.31 21.14
N SER A 99 20.14 -10.63 20.54
CA SER A 99 20.35 -11.83 19.77
C SER A 99 20.22 -13.02 20.72
N ASN A 100 19.01 -13.60 20.80
CA ASN A 100 18.87 -14.99 21.21
C ASN A 100 19.32 -15.85 20.02
N PRO A 101 20.44 -16.58 20.09
CA PRO A 101 20.81 -17.53 19.05
C PRO A 101 19.94 -18.77 19.27
N HIS A 102 18.74 -18.77 18.70
CA HIS A 102 18.08 -20.05 18.46
C HIS A 102 18.78 -20.68 17.25
N PRO A 103 19.34 -21.89 17.36
CA PRO A 103 19.91 -22.58 16.21
C PRO A 103 18.76 -22.92 15.25
N GLN A 104 18.55 -22.06 14.25
CA GLN A 104 17.68 -22.38 13.13
C GLN A 104 18.38 -23.43 12.26
N PRO A 105 17.65 -24.46 11.78
CA PRO A 105 18.16 -25.39 10.79
C PRO A 105 18.64 -24.62 9.54
N PRO A 106 19.62 -25.15 8.80
CA PRO A 106 20.13 -24.53 7.58
C PRO A 106 18.98 -24.22 6.63
N ALA A 107 19.04 -23.05 5.99
CA ALA A 107 18.04 -22.64 5.02
C ALA A 107 17.90 -23.72 3.95
N PRO A 108 16.67 -24.07 3.54
CA PRO A 108 16.47 -25.05 2.47
C PRO A 108 17.12 -24.51 1.20
N ASP A 109 18.04 -25.28 0.63
CA ASP A 109 18.77 -24.95 -0.60
C ASP A 109 17.81 -24.75 -1.80
N ALA A 110 16.59 -25.26 -1.66
CA ALA A 110 15.48 -25.11 -2.61
C ALA A 110 14.93 -23.67 -2.75
N ILE A 111 15.25 -22.75 -1.84
CA ILE A 111 14.69 -21.39 -1.84
C ILE A 111 15.81 -20.34 -1.94
N GLN A 112 15.93 -19.74 -3.12
CA GLN A 112 16.94 -18.70 -3.38
C GLN A 112 16.34 -17.29 -3.27
N GLY A 113 17.08 -16.38 -2.63
CA GLY A 113 16.75 -14.96 -2.54
C GLY A 113 15.85 -14.54 -1.38
N ARG A 114 15.54 -15.44 -0.43
CA ARG A 114 14.72 -15.12 0.74
C ARG A 114 15.47 -14.15 1.69
N PRO A 115 14.94 -12.95 1.96
CA PRO A 115 15.55 -12.05 2.94
C PRO A 115 15.42 -12.64 4.36
N ARG A 116 16.48 -12.50 5.18
CA ARG A 116 16.50 -13.01 6.57
C ARG A 116 15.46 -12.33 7.46
N SER A 117 15.12 -11.07 7.17
CA SER A 117 14.07 -10.30 7.85
C SER A 117 13.53 -9.21 6.91
N ILE A 118 12.33 -8.72 7.19
CA ILE A 118 11.69 -7.64 6.41
C ILE A 118 11.90 -6.33 7.19
N GLN A 119 12.76 -5.44 6.69
CA GLN A 119 13.06 -4.16 7.34
C GLN A 119 12.53 -2.97 6.54
N THR A 120 12.36 -3.14 5.23
CA THR A 120 11.96 -2.08 4.29
C THR A 120 10.83 -2.55 3.37
N PRO A 121 10.02 -1.62 2.81
CA PRO A 121 9.06 -1.97 1.75
C PRO A 121 9.69 -2.62 0.51
N GLY A 122 10.99 -2.39 0.28
CA GLY A 122 11.75 -3.04 -0.80
C GLY A 122 11.96 -4.53 -0.56
N ASP A 123 12.03 -4.98 0.69
CA ASP A 123 12.24 -6.40 1.02
C ASP A 123 11.03 -7.26 0.63
N LEU A 124 9.83 -6.66 0.55
CA LEU A 124 8.64 -7.34 0.00
C LEU A 124 8.80 -7.68 -1.48
N ARG A 125 9.56 -6.89 -2.25
CA ARG A 125 9.88 -7.22 -3.66
C ARG A 125 10.79 -8.43 -3.73
N LYS A 126 11.78 -8.51 -2.84
CA LYS A 126 12.67 -9.69 -2.75
C LYS A 126 11.90 -10.96 -2.46
N ILE A 127 10.86 -10.89 -1.62
CA ILE A 127 9.95 -12.03 -1.37
C ILE A 127 9.15 -12.40 -2.62
N ARG A 128 8.64 -11.39 -3.34
CA ARG A 128 7.89 -11.61 -4.59
C ARG A 128 8.74 -12.28 -5.67
N ASP A 129 10.00 -11.89 -5.76
CA ASP A 129 10.93 -12.34 -6.79
C ASP A 129 11.72 -13.59 -6.32
N MET A 130 11.30 -14.23 -5.22
CA MET A 130 11.88 -15.49 -4.76
C MET A 130 11.75 -16.57 -5.83
N ARG A 131 12.85 -17.32 -6.02
CA ARG A 131 12.87 -18.48 -6.90
C ARG A 131 12.85 -19.75 -6.06
N VAL A 132 11.86 -20.60 -6.31
CA VAL A 132 11.72 -21.91 -5.68
C VAL A 132 12.11 -22.96 -6.70
N ASP A 133 13.16 -23.72 -6.41
CA ASP A 133 13.50 -24.91 -7.19
C ASP A 133 12.63 -26.08 -6.70
N LEU A 134 11.66 -26.47 -7.53
CA LEU A 134 10.70 -27.52 -7.19
C LEU A 134 11.34 -28.91 -7.10
N GLU A 135 12.42 -29.17 -7.85
CA GLU A 135 13.14 -30.45 -7.82
C GLU A 135 14.00 -30.56 -6.57
N ALA A 136 14.69 -29.48 -6.20
CA ALA A 136 15.41 -29.41 -4.94
C ALA A 136 14.45 -29.57 -3.74
N LEU A 137 13.28 -28.91 -3.78
CA LEU A 137 12.26 -29.01 -2.75
C LEU A 137 11.71 -30.45 -2.62
N ARG A 138 11.50 -31.13 -3.76
CA ARG A 138 11.06 -32.53 -3.79
C ARG A 138 12.10 -33.45 -3.15
N ARG A 139 13.37 -33.26 -3.47
CA ARG A 139 14.49 -34.05 -2.92
C ARG A 139 14.60 -33.87 -1.41
N GLU A 140 14.49 -32.63 -0.94
CA GLU A 140 14.50 -32.30 0.50
C GLU A 140 13.33 -32.96 1.24
N GLY A 141 12.11 -32.92 0.67
CA GLY A 141 10.94 -33.57 1.26
C GLY A 141 11.10 -35.09 1.42
N LEU A 142 11.79 -35.76 0.49
CA LEU A 142 12.12 -37.18 0.60
C LEU A 142 13.17 -37.46 1.67
N ALA A 143 14.22 -36.63 1.76
CA ALA A 143 15.26 -36.76 2.77
C ALA A 143 14.69 -36.56 4.20
N ASN A 144 13.86 -35.53 4.40
CA ASN A 144 13.22 -35.27 5.69
C ASN A 144 12.26 -36.40 6.09
N ARG A 145 11.58 -37.03 5.13
CA ARG A 145 10.73 -38.21 5.39
C ARG A 145 11.55 -39.41 5.86
N ALA A 146 12.69 -39.67 5.22
CA ALA A 146 13.58 -40.76 5.63
C ALA A 146 14.13 -40.54 7.06
N GLN A 147 14.59 -39.32 7.37
CA GLN A 147 15.06 -38.97 8.71
C GLN A 147 13.96 -39.01 9.77
N SER A 148 12.72 -38.65 9.43
CA SER A 148 11.59 -38.73 10.37
C SER A 148 11.18 -40.18 10.67
N ALA A 149 11.43 -41.11 9.74
CA ALA A 149 11.14 -42.53 9.93
C ALA A 149 12.13 -43.21 10.90
N ASP A 150 13.40 -42.82 10.88
CA ASP A 150 14.40 -43.33 11.84
C ASP A 150 14.21 -42.80 13.26
N ASN A 151 13.58 -41.63 13.42
CA ASN A 151 13.38 -40.99 14.73
C ASN A 151 12.08 -41.38 15.45
N ASN A 152 11.25 -42.27 14.88
CA ASN A 152 10.05 -42.79 15.54
C ASN A 152 10.20 -44.29 15.87
N PRO A 153 10.84 -44.66 17.00
CA PRO A 153 10.80 -46.04 17.47
C PRO A 153 9.38 -46.31 17.99
N THR A 154 8.53 -46.81 17.11
CA THR A 154 7.25 -47.41 17.50
C THR A 154 7.57 -48.52 18.49
N LYS A 155 7.20 -48.32 19.76
CA LYS A 155 7.21 -49.35 20.80
C LYS A 155 6.43 -50.57 20.27
N ARG A 156 7.15 -51.56 19.79
CA ARG A 156 6.62 -52.87 19.47
C ARG A 156 6.57 -53.65 20.78
N ASN A 157 5.48 -53.48 21.54
CA ASN A 157 5.11 -54.45 22.57
C ASN A 157 4.52 -55.66 21.84
N GLU A 158 5.30 -56.73 21.72
CA GLU A 158 4.78 -58.06 21.41
C GLU A 158 5.28 -59.03 22.48
N SER A 159 4.31 -59.52 23.25
CA SER A 159 4.19 -60.78 24.02
C SER A 159 5.22 -61.11 25.10
#